data_AF-F6ZR39-F1
#
_entry.id   AF-F6ZR39-F1
#
_cell.length_a   1.000
_cell.length_b   1.000
_cell.length_c   1.000
_cell.angle_alpha   90.00
_cell.angle_beta   90.00
_cell.angle_gamma   90.00
#
_symmetry.space_group_name_H-M   'P 1'
#
loop_
_entity.id
_entity.type
_entity.pdbx_description
1 polymer ?
#
loop_
_entity_poly.entity_id
_entity_poly.type
_entity_poly.pdbx_seq_one_letter_code
_entity_poly.pdbx_strand_id
1 'polypeptide(L)'
;MVAMKVIYLCRLEWITPLLLSKQSIVKIVHLVRDPRAIINSRIPQRETNSAVNKARFGVIRFYAHQICDQLSSNVGYADTVVGSIVPRKSYLRIRHEDFALEPIQVSENIYKFLSLPFREGMRRWVLDATTSNTQTSELKTGDQGTKRNSKEIVSAWRGKLSFEEVDVIQEICKDSLNKLGYKIFNTEKELQNVQELHFKPKV
;
A
#
# COMPACT_ATOMS: atom_id res chain seq x y z
N MET A 1 -11.50 -16.12 17.67
CA MET A 1 -10.34 -15.47 17.01
C MET A 1 -10.40 -13.99 17.34
N VAL A 2 -9.29 -13.40 17.76
CA VAL A 2 -9.18 -11.94 17.98
C VAL A 2 -8.37 -11.37 16.83
N ALA A 3 -8.84 -10.26 16.25
CA ALA A 3 -8.13 -9.53 15.22
C ALA A 3 -7.79 -8.12 15.74
N MET A 4 -6.58 -7.64 15.47
CA MET A 4 -6.14 -6.31 15.84
C MET A 4 -5.55 -5.63 14.60
N LYS A 5 -6.05 -4.44 14.27
CA LYS A 5 -5.49 -3.60 13.21
C LYS A 5 -4.51 -2.61 13.83
N VAL A 6 -3.28 -2.60 13.34
CA VAL A 6 -2.24 -1.65 13.74
C VAL A 6 -1.88 -0.78 12.55
N ILE A 7 -1.98 0.54 12.69
CA ILE A 7 -1.74 1.51 11.61
C ILE A 7 -0.37 2.18 11.77
N TYR A 8 0.11 2.33 13.00
CA TYR A 8 1.37 3.02 13.32
C TYR A 8 2.40 2.06 13.92
N LEU A 9 2.78 1.03 13.16
CA LEU A 9 3.88 0.12 13.53
C LEU A 9 5.18 0.57 12.88
N CYS A 10 6.02 1.29 13.61
CA CYS A 10 7.29 1.80 13.09
C CYS A 10 8.25 0.68 12.65
N ARG A 11 8.36 -0.37 13.46
CA ARG A 11 9.34 -1.45 13.26
C ARG A 11 8.67 -2.80 13.45
N LEU A 12 8.71 -3.64 12.41
CA LEU A 12 8.19 -5.00 12.43
C LEU A 12 8.95 -5.86 13.45
N GLU A 13 10.22 -5.53 13.67
CA GLU A 13 11.10 -6.13 14.67
C GLU A 13 10.46 -6.20 16.06
N TRP A 14 9.75 -5.14 16.47
CA TRP A 14 9.19 -5.01 17.82
C TRP A 14 8.12 -6.04 18.15
N ILE A 15 7.43 -6.58 17.14
CA ILE A 15 6.38 -7.59 17.34
C ILE A 15 6.85 -9.01 17.03
N THR A 16 8.13 -9.18 16.67
CA THR A 16 8.72 -10.50 16.40
C THR A 16 8.64 -11.46 17.58
N PRO A 17 8.88 -11.04 18.84
CA PRO A 17 8.72 -11.94 19.99
C PRO A 17 7.32 -12.57 20.08
N LEU A 18 6.28 -11.87 19.63
CA LEU A 18 4.91 -12.40 19.60
C LEU A 18 4.74 -13.53 18.58
N LEU A 19 5.49 -13.49 17.46
CA LEU A 19 5.49 -14.53 16.44
C LEU A 19 6.26 -15.78 16.85
N LEU A 20 7.17 -15.64 17.82
CA LEU A 20 8.02 -16.74 18.33
C LEU A 20 7.44 -17.38 19.60
N SER A 21 6.44 -16.75 20.21
CA SER A 21 5.79 -17.29 21.41
C SER A 21 5.12 -18.63 21.13
N LYS A 22 5.37 -19.62 21.99
CA LYS A 22 4.68 -20.91 21.96
C LYS A 22 3.29 -20.87 22.63
N GLN A 23 3.00 -19.80 23.37
CA GLN A 23 1.76 -19.68 24.15
C GLN A 23 0.59 -19.17 23.31
N SER A 24 0.88 -18.47 22.20
CA SER A 24 -0.13 -17.81 21.37
C SER A 24 0.16 -18.04 19.89
N ILE A 25 -0.83 -18.46 19.12
CA ILE A 25 -0.70 -18.59 17.66
C ILE A 25 -1.00 -17.23 17.04
N VAL A 26 0.04 -16.44 16.77
CA VAL A 26 -0.07 -15.13 16.10
C VAL A 26 0.23 -15.28 14.61
N LYS A 27 -0.64 -14.70 13.78
CA LYS A 27 -0.44 -14.56 12.33
C LYS A 27 -0.49 -13.08 11.96
N ILE A 28 0.48 -12.62 11.17
CA ILE A 28 0.53 -11.23 10.69
C ILE A 28 0.16 -11.18 9.21
N VAL A 29 -0.78 -10.29 8.88
CA VAL A 29 -1.02 -9.83 7.52
C VAL A 29 -0.43 -8.42 7.40
N HIS A 30 0.71 -8.29 6.72
CA HIS A 30 1.41 -7.03 6.51
C HIS A 30 0.99 -6.41 5.18
N LEU A 31 0.11 -5.40 5.25
CA LEU A 31 -0.32 -4.63 4.09
C LEU A 31 0.71 -3.54 3.74
N VAL A 32 1.27 -3.61 2.54
CA VAL A 32 2.16 -2.60 1.96
C VAL A 32 1.46 -1.88 0.81
N ARG A 33 1.86 -0.66 0.48
CA ARG A 33 1.26 0.18 -0.57
C ARG A 33 2.33 1.06 -1.22
N ASP A 34 2.10 1.51 -2.45
CA ASP A 34 3.01 2.41 -3.15
C ASP A 34 3.25 3.69 -2.31
N PRO A 35 4.50 4.00 -1.91
CA PRO A 35 4.78 5.17 -1.10
C PRO A 35 4.35 6.48 -1.77
N ARG A 36 4.39 6.58 -3.11
CA ARG A 36 3.92 7.76 -3.86
C ARG A 36 2.43 7.98 -3.65
N ALA A 37 1.64 6.91 -3.66
CA ALA A 37 0.21 6.96 -3.37
C ALA A 37 -0.08 7.35 -1.91
N ILE A 38 0.73 6.86 -0.95
CA ILE A 38 0.59 7.22 0.47
C ILE A 38 0.92 8.70 0.67
N ILE A 39 2.05 9.17 0.14
CA ILE A 39 2.50 10.56 0.28
C ILE A 39 1.48 11.52 -0.34
N ASN A 40 0.97 11.21 -1.54
CA ASN A 40 -0.08 11.99 -2.19
C ASN A 40 -1.35 12.16 -1.33
N SER A 41 -1.66 11.21 -0.45
CA SER A 41 -2.80 11.30 0.47
C SER A 41 -2.55 12.15 1.73
N ARG A 42 -1.30 12.53 2.00
CA ARG A 42 -0.89 13.27 3.21
C ARG A 42 -0.42 14.69 2.93
N ILE A 43 -0.02 14.98 1.69
CA ILE A 43 0.40 16.31 1.28
C ILE A 43 -0.84 17.19 0.98
N PRO A 44 -0.75 18.52 1.20
CA PRO A 44 -1.83 19.46 0.87
C PRO A 44 -2.16 19.43 -0.64
N GLN A 45 -3.17 20.15 -1.11
CA GLN A 45 -3.37 20.30 -2.56
C GLN A 45 -2.33 21.29 -3.14
N ARG A 46 -2.14 21.27 -4.46
CA ARG A 46 -1.38 22.35 -5.12
C ARG A 46 -2.18 23.64 -5.05
N GLU A 47 -1.47 24.74 -4.88
CA GLU A 47 -2.05 26.08 -4.90
C GLU A 47 -1.45 26.90 -6.04
N THR A 48 -2.12 27.98 -6.44
CA THR A 48 -1.60 28.90 -7.47
C THR A 48 -0.39 29.71 -6.99
N ASN A 49 -0.16 29.78 -5.68
CA ASN A 49 0.94 30.52 -5.07
C ASN A 49 2.27 29.72 -5.10
N SER A 50 3.29 30.28 -5.75
CA SER A 50 4.61 29.65 -5.92
C SER A 50 5.39 29.43 -4.61
N ALA A 51 5.20 30.30 -3.61
CA ALA A 51 5.86 30.14 -2.30
C ALA A 51 5.29 28.92 -1.54
N VAL A 52 3.98 28.69 -1.63
CA VAL A 52 3.30 27.52 -1.05
C VAL A 52 3.78 26.24 -1.73
N ASN A 53 3.93 26.25 -3.05
CA ASN A 53 4.46 25.11 -3.80
C ASN A 53 5.94 24.82 -3.46
N LYS A 54 6.74 25.82 -3.08
CA LYS A 54 8.10 25.60 -2.58
C LYS A 54 8.11 24.91 -1.21
N ALA A 55 7.24 25.35 -0.30
CA ALA A 55 7.07 24.71 1.02
C ALA A 55 6.55 23.27 0.89
N ARG A 56 5.69 23.01 -0.10
CA ARG A 56 5.16 21.67 -0.42
C ARG A 56 6.24 20.64 -0.68
N PHE A 57 7.33 20.99 -1.38
CA PHE A 57 8.47 20.07 -1.57
C PHE A 57 9.16 19.70 -0.25
N GLY A 58 9.18 20.59 0.74
CA GLY A 58 9.67 20.27 2.09
C GLY A 58 8.80 19.22 2.76
N VAL A 59 7.47 19.37 2.66
CA VAL A 59 6.49 18.40 3.20
C VAL A 59 6.58 17.04 2.49
N ILE A 60 6.77 17.04 1.16
CA ILE A 60 6.99 15.82 0.37
C ILE A 60 8.23 15.09 0.88
N ARG A 61 9.37 15.77 1.03
CA ARG A 61 10.62 15.15 1.52
C ARG A 61 10.44 14.57 2.92
N PHE A 62 9.80 15.33 3.83
CA PHE A 62 9.52 14.87 5.18
C PHE A 62 8.74 13.55 5.20
N TYR A 63 7.62 13.48 4.47
CA TYR A 63 6.82 12.25 4.41
C TYR A 63 7.53 11.13 3.65
N ALA A 64 8.29 11.45 2.59
CA ALA A 64 9.05 10.46 1.83
C ALA A 64 10.07 9.75 2.72
N HIS A 65 10.88 10.48 3.49
CA HIS A 65 11.81 9.88 4.45
C HIS A 65 11.08 9.01 5.48
N GLN A 66 10.07 9.57 6.16
CA GLN A 66 9.35 8.84 7.20
C GLN A 66 8.72 7.53 6.69
N ILE A 67 8.03 7.59 5.55
CA ILE A 67 7.29 6.44 5.00
C ILE A 67 8.25 5.43 4.38
N CYS A 68 9.22 5.89 3.61
CA CYS A 68 10.07 4.99 2.83
C CYS A 68 11.15 4.33 3.67
N ASP A 69 11.65 4.99 4.71
CA ASP A 69 12.54 4.37 5.70
C ASP A 69 11.81 3.26 6.45
N GLN A 70 10.60 3.54 6.94
CA GLN A 70 9.75 2.57 7.60
C GLN A 70 9.44 1.37 6.68
N LEU A 71 9.07 1.65 5.42
CA LEU A 71 8.71 0.62 4.45
C LEU A 71 9.90 -0.26 4.08
N SER A 72 11.05 0.35 3.75
CA SER A 72 12.30 -0.35 3.42
C SER A 72 12.83 -1.18 4.57
N SER A 73 12.77 -0.66 5.79
CA SER A 73 13.22 -1.34 7.01
C SER A 73 12.33 -2.54 7.32
N ASN A 74 11.00 -2.36 7.34
CA ASN A 74 10.07 -3.45 7.66
C ASN A 74 10.05 -4.55 6.59
N VAL A 75 10.14 -4.17 5.31
CA VAL A 75 10.22 -5.13 4.20
C VAL A 75 11.53 -5.90 4.25
N GLY A 76 12.67 -5.21 4.42
CA GLY A 76 13.98 -5.86 4.48
C GLY A 76 14.12 -6.76 5.70
N TYR A 77 13.59 -6.35 6.85
CA TYR A 77 13.56 -7.19 8.05
C TYR A 77 12.73 -8.45 7.81
N ALA A 78 11.51 -8.31 7.28
CA ALA A 78 10.65 -9.45 6.95
C ALA A 78 11.34 -10.43 5.98
N ASP A 79 11.97 -9.92 4.93
CA ASP A 79 12.68 -10.74 3.94
C ASP A 79 13.85 -11.53 4.57
N THR A 80 14.45 -11.00 5.64
CA THR A 80 15.56 -11.64 6.35
C THR A 80 15.07 -12.69 7.35
N VAL A 81 14.03 -12.40 8.13
CA VAL A 81 13.61 -13.25 9.26
C VAL A 81 12.57 -14.30 8.90
N VAL A 82 11.76 -14.07 7.86
CA VAL A 82 10.69 -15.01 7.48
C VAL A 82 11.28 -16.21 6.75
N GLY A 83 11.07 -17.39 7.32
CA GLY A 83 11.64 -18.67 6.86
C GLY A 83 12.94 -19.05 7.56
N SER A 84 13.65 -18.11 8.17
CA SER A 84 14.84 -18.37 8.98
C SER A 84 14.50 -18.45 10.48
N ILE A 85 13.84 -17.42 11.00
CA ILE A 85 13.49 -17.28 12.42
C ILE A 85 11.97 -17.35 12.60
N VAL A 86 11.23 -16.59 11.80
CA VAL A 86 9.76 -16.54 11.82
C VAL A 86 9.22 -17.59 10.84
N PRO A 87 8.35 -18.52 11.27
CA PRO A 87 7.76 -19.49 10.34
C PRO A 87 6.99 -18.82 9.22
N ARG A 88 7.14 -19.30 7.97
CA ARG A 88 6.41 -18.76 6.80
C ARG A 88 4.88 -18.76 6.98
N LYS A 89 4.35 -19.71 7.76
CA LYS A 89 2.92 -19.81 8.10
C LYS A 89 2.40 -18.72 9.05
N SER A 90 3.29 -17.91 9.63
CA SER A 90 2.96 -16.87 10.62
C SER A 90 2.99 -15.46 10.03
N TYR A 91 3.44 -15.28 8.78
CA TYR A 91 3.56 -13.97 8.15
C TYR A 91 3.12 -14.02 6.69
N LEU A 92 2.23 -13.10 6.31
CA LEU A 92 1.77 -12.88 4.94
C LEU A 92 1.92 -11.41 4.59
N ARG A 93 2.71 -11.07 3.57
CA ARG A 93 2.80 -9.72 3.03
C ARG A 93 1.87 -9.56 1.83
N ILE A 94 1.06 -8.51 1.83
CA ILE A 94 0.08 -8.22 0.77
C ILE A 94 0.31 -6.80 0.31
N ARG A 95 0.35 -6.61 -1.01
CA ARG A 95 0.40 -5.28 -1.61
C ARG A 95 -1.02 -4.81 -1.93
N HIS A 96 -1.34 -3.59 -1.52
CA HIS A 96 -2.65 -2.98 -1.69
C HIS A 96 -3.12 -3.03 -3.14
N GLU A 97 -2.21 -2.83 -4.09
CA GLU A 97 -2.47 -2.79 -5.51
C GLU A 97 -2.82 -4.18 -6.07
N ASP A 98 -2.20 -5.26 -5.58
CA ASP A 98 -2.61 -6.62 -5.94
C ASP A 98 -4.02 -6.93 -5.40
N PHE A 99 -4.32 -6.52 -4.16
CA PHE A 99 -5.65 -6.66 -3.58
C PHE A 99 -6.71 -5.84 -4.34
N ALA A 100 -6.35 -4.64 -4.80
CA ALA A 100 -7.26 -3.78 -5.53
C ALA A 100 -7.54 -4.29 -6.96
N LEU A 101 -6.59 -5.00 -7.59
CA LEU A 101 -6.82 -5.63 -8.89
C LEU A 101 -7.62 -6.93 -8.75
N GLU A 102 -7.26 -7.80 -7.81
CA GLU A 102 -7.84 -9.13 -7.66
C GLU A 102 -8.37 -9.35 -6.24
N PRO A 103 -9.40 -8.58 -5.81
CA PRO A 103 -9.84 -8.54 -4.42
C PRO A 103 -10.30 -9.90 -3.91
N ILE A 104 -10.97 -10.67 -4.76
CA ILE A 104 -11.48 -12.00 -4.40
C ILE A 104 -10.35 -13.01 -4.25
N GLN A 105 -9.44 -13.09 -5.22
CA GLN A 105 -8.34 -14.03 -5.17
C GLN A 105 -7.40 -13.76 -3.99
N VAL A 106 -7.10 -12.47 -3.74
CA VAL A 106 -6.25 -12.07 -2.61
C VAL A 106 -6.97 -12.30 -1.27
N SER A 107 -8.28 -12.04 -1.18
CA SER A 107 -9.08 -12.42 -0.01
C SER A 107 -9.05 -13.92 0.26
N GLU A 108 -9.25 -14.78 -0.75
CA GLU A 108 -9.14 -16.23 -0.59
C GLU A 108 -7.77 -16.64 -0.04
N ASN A 109 -6.69 -16.02 -0.54
CA ASN A 109 -5.33 -16.26 -0.07
C ASN A 109 -5.13 -15.83 1.40
N ILE A 110 -5.71 -14.70 1.82
CA ILE A 110 -5.72 -14.26 3.22
C ILE A 110 -6.41 -15.30 4.10
N TYR A 111 -7.61 -15.73 3.73
CA TYR A 111 -8.40 -16.67 4.53
C TYR A 111 -7.73 -18.04 4.61
N LYS A 112 -7.14 -18.51 3.51
CA LYS A 112 -6.31 -19.72 3.47
C LYS A 112 -5.11 -19.60 4.43
N PHE A 113 -4.39 -18.47 4.39
CA PHE A 113 -3.29 -18.20 5.31
C PHE A 113 -3.75 -18.19 6.77
N LEU A 114 -4.91 -17.61 7.07
CA LEU A 114 -5.50 -17.58 8.41
C LEU A 114 -6.06 -18.96 8.85
N SER A 115 -6.17 -19.93 7.94
CA SER A 115 -6.81 -21.22 8.17
C SER A 115 -8.30 -21.07 8.51
N LEU A 116 -8.96 -20.15 7.81
CA LEU A 116 -10.39 -19.88 7.92
C LEU A 116 -11.12 -20.19 6.61
N PRO A 117 -12.37 -20.65 6.66
CA PRO A 117 -13.16 -20.86 5.45
C PRO A 117 -13.52 -19.52 4.80
N PHE A 118 -13.27 -19.35 3.50
CA PHE A 118 -13.79 -18.21 2.74
C PHE A 118 -15.18 -18.54 2.18
N ARG A 119 -16.23 -18.07 2.86
CA ARG A 119 -17.63 -18.38 2.54
C ARG A 119 -18.22 -17.39 1.53
N GLU A 120 -19.28 -17.81 0.85
CA GLU A 120 -19.99 -17.01 -0.15
C GLU A 120 -20.52 -15.65 0.37
N GLY A 121 -20.89 -15.56 1.64
CA GLY A 121 -21.27 -14.27 2.25
C GLY A 121 -20.09 -13.28 2.28
N MET A 122 -18.87 -13.77 2.51
CA MET A 122 -17.67 -12.94 2.52
C MET A 122 -17.22 -12.60 1.11
N ARG A 123 -17.33 -13.53 0.15
CA ARG A 123 -17.12 -13.25 -1.28
C ARG A 123 -18.00 -12.09 -1.74
N ARG A 124 -19.30 -12.14 -1.44
CA ARG A 124 -20.26 -11.06 -1.77
C ARG A 124 -19.90 -9.75 -1.11
N TRP A 125 -19.53 -9.76 0.18
CA TRP A 125 -19.11 -8.56 0.89
C TRP A 125 -17.86 -7.92 0.27
N VAL A 126 -16.84 -8.73 -0.07
CA VAL A 126 -15.63 -8.23 -0.74
C VAL A 126 -15.98 -7.61 -2.08
N LEU A 127 -16.82 -8.26 -2.89
CA LEU A 127 -17.27 -7.71 -4.17
C LEU A 127 -17.99 -6.36 -4.00
N ASP A 128 -18.94 -6.25 -3.07
CA ASP A 128 -19.70 -5.01 -2.82
C ASP A 128 -18.79 -3.88 -2.29
N ALA A 129 -17.79 -4.20 -1.46
CA ALA A 129 -16.85 -3.21 -0.95
C ALA A 129 -15.84 -2.73 -2.01
N THR A 130 -15.49 -3.59 -2.98
CA THR A 130 -14.41 -3.34 -3.95
C THR A 130 -14.90 -2.97 -5.35
N THR A 131 -16.21 -3.08 -5.58
CA THR A 131 -16.90 -2.69 -6.81
C THR A 131 -17.83 -1.52 -6.50
N SER A 132 -17.56 -0.35 -7.08
CA SER A 132 -18.54 0.74 -7.07
C SER A 132 -19.40 0.62 -8.32
N ASN A 133 -20.68 0.27 -8.18
CA ASN A 133 -21.66 0.32 -9.28
C ASN A 133 -22.25 1.72 -9.50
N THR A 134 -21.83 2.73 -8.73
CA THR A 134 -22.34 4.10 -8.89
C THR A 134 -21.42 4.92 -9.78
N GLN A 135 -21.92 5.26 -10.97
CA GLN A 135 -21.49 6.35 -11.86
C GLN A 135 -21.67 7.74 -11.19
N THR A 136 -21.34 7.90 -9.91
CA THR A 136 -21.36 9.22 -9.27
C THR A 136 -19.96 9.80 -9.37
N SER A 137 -19.78 10.51 -10.48
CA SER A 137 -18.71 11.43 -10.81
C SER A 137 -18.61 12.62 -9.84
N GLU A 138 -18.36 12.36 -8.55
CA GLU A 138 -17.95 13.41 -7.61
C GLU A 138 -16.90 12.86 -6.65
N LEU A 139 -15.65 12.85 -7.12
CA LEU A 139 -14.46 12.66 -6.29
C LEU A 139 -14.32 13.84 -5.32
N LYS A 140 -15.04 13.82 -4.20
CA LYS A 140 -14.77 14.75 -3.10
C LYS A 140 -13.52 14.31 -2.34
N THR A 141 -12.58 15.24 -2.19
CA THR A 141 -11.41 15.09 -1.34
C THR A 141 -11.87 14.82 0.10
N GLY A 142 -11.50 13.66 0.65
CA GLY A 142 -11.80 13.30 2.04
C GLY A 142 -12.92 12.28 2.26
N ASP A 143 -13.51 11.71 1.21
CA ASP A 143 -14.57 10.71 1.38
C ASP A 143 -14.03 9.39 1.98
N GLN A 144 -14.42 9.11 3.23
CA GLN A 144 -14.13 7.89 3.98
C GLN A 144 -15.05 6.71 3.60
N GLY A 145 -15.85 6.84 2.53
CA GLY A 145 -16.69 5.79 1.99
C GLY A 145 -15.93 4.48 1.73
N THR A 146 -16.53 3.36 2.18
CA THR A 146 -16.00 1.99 2.06
C THR A 146 -16.21 1.36 0.69
N LYS A 147 -17.02 1.99 -0.18
CA LYS A 147 -17.30 1.53 -1.56
C LYS A 147 -16.46 2.33 -2.55
N ARG A 148 -15.59 1.65 -3.30
CA ARG A 148 -14.66 2.29 -4.24
C ARG A 148 -14.41 1.38 -5.44
N ASN A 149 -14.27 1.95 -6.65
CA ASN A 149 -13.70 1.20 -7.78
C ASN A 149 -12.20 1.01 -7.50
N SER A 150 -11.88 -0.13 -6.91
CA SER A 150 -10.54 -0.46 -6.41
C SER A 150 -9.48 -0.41 -7.53
N LYS A 151 -9.83 -0.80 -8.77
CA LYS A 151 -8.92 -0.81 -9.93
C LYS A 151 -8.51 0.59 -10.38
N GLU A 152 -9.46 1.53 -10.44
CA GLU A 152 -9.20 2.90 -10.91
C GLU A 152 -8.36 3.72 -9.92
N ILE A 153 -8.49 3.43 -8.61
CA ILE A 153 -7.81 4.20 -7.56
C ILE A 153 -6.31 3.89 -7.47
N VAL A 154 -5.88 2.71 -7.91
CA VAL A 154 -4.48 2.27 -7.83
C VAL A 154 -3.53 3.23 -8.55
N SER A 155 -3.95 3.72 -9.73
CA SER A 155 -3.14 4.66 -10.53
C SER A 155 -3.55 6.13 -10.36
N ALA A 156 -4.58 6.44 -9.56
CA ALA A 156 -5.14 7.80 -9.47
C ALA A 156 -4.16 8.86 -8.96
N TRP A 157 -3.13 8.47 -8.21
CA TRP A 157 -2.09 9.38 -7.74
C TRP A 157 -1.21 9.91 -8.87
N ARG A 158 -1.08 9.17 -9.99
CA ARG A 158 -0.22 9.53 -11.13
C ARG A 158 -0.67 10.79 -11.85
N GLY A 159 -1.97 11.10 -11.81
CA GLY A 159 -2.53 12.36 -12.33
C GLY A 159 -2.60 13.48 -11.29
N LYS A 160 -2.25 13.20 -10.02
CA LYS A 160 -2.30 14.18 -8.92
C LYS A 160 -0.93 14.68 -8.52
N LEU A 161 0.14 13.96 -8.84
CA LEU A 161 1.52 14.38 -8.66
C LEU A 161 2.11 14.78 -10.01
N SER A 162 2.94 15.82 -10.01
CA SER A 162 3.72 16.26 -11.17
C SER A 162 4.97 15.42 -11.24
N PHE A 163 5.60 15.39 -12.40
CA PHE A 163 6.78 14.59 -12.60
C PHE A 163 7.91 14.95 -11.62
N GLU A 164 8.11 16.24 -11.31
CA GLU A 164 9.13 16.71 -10.36
C GLU A 164 8.86 16.25 -8.92
N GLU A 165 7.59 16.22 -8.51
CA GLU A 165 7.22 15.68 -7.20
C GLU A 165 7.45 14.18 -7.13
N VAL A 166 7.07 13.46 -8.19
CA VAL A 166 7.32 12.03 -8.31
C VAL A 166 8.81 11.74 -8.29
N ASP A 167 9.62 12.51 -8.99
CA ASP A 167 11.06 12.34 -9.06
C ASP A 167 11.71 12.48 -7.68
N VAL A 168 11.39 13.54 -6.94
CA VAL A 168 11.85 13.73 -5.55
C VAL A 168 11.45 12.56 -4.65
N ILE A 169 10.22 12.05 -4.79
CA ILE A 169 9.76 10.88 -4.03
C ILE A 169 10.56 9.64 -4.44
N GLN A 170 10.78 9.41 -5.74
CA GLN A 170 11.49 8.25 -6.26
C GLN A 170 12.94 8.22 -5.83
N GLU A 171 13.62 9.38 -5.78
CA GLU A 171 14.98 9.49 -5.29
C GLU A 171 15.09 9.03 -3.83
N ILE A 172 14.22 9.52 -2.96
CA ILE A 172 14.22 9.17 -1.53
C ILE A 172 13.75 7.72 -1.32
N CYS A 173 12.73 7.29 -2.06
CA CYS A 173 12.05 6.02 -1.85
C CYS A 173 12.59 4.87 -2.71
N LYS A 174 13.69 5.06 -3.43
CA LYS A 174 14.25 4.12 -4.42
C LYS A 174 14.33 2.69 -3.89
N ASP A 175 14.86 2.51 -2.69
CA ASP A 175 15.00 1.19 -2.06
C ASP A 175 13.66 0.50 -1.82
N SER A 176 12.68 1.25 -1.28
CA SER A 176 11.35 0.71 -0.99
C SER A 176 10.59 0.37 -2.27
N LEU A 177 10.72 1.21 -3.29
CA LEU A 177 10.11 1.01 -4.61
C LEU A 177 10.65 -0.28 -5.26
N ASN A 178 11.97 -0.45 -5.25
CA ASN A 178 12.63 -1.64 -5.79
C ASN A 178 12.24 -2.91 -5.03
N LYS A 179 12.34 -2.91 -3.69
CA LYS A 179 11.98 -4.07 -2.85
C LYS A 179 10.53 -4.52 -3.04
N LEU A 180 9.62 -3.57 -3.29
CA LEU A 180 8.20 -3.85 -3.49
C LEU A 180 7.80 -4.07 -4.95
N GLY A 181 8.73 -3.90 -5.89
CA GLY A 181 8.53 -4.15 -7.31
C GLY A 181 7.67 -3.09 -8.01
N TYR A 182 7.81 -1.82 -7.60
CA TYR A 182 7.21 -0.69 -8.29
C TYR A 182 8.13 -0.16 -9.39
N LYS A 183 7.53 0.28 -10.51
CA LYS A 183 8.22 0.92 -11.63
C LYS A 183 8.70 2.31 -11.21
N ILE A 184 9.95 2.62 -11.53
CA ILE A 184 10.52 3.97 -11.50
C ILE A 184 10.21 4.62 -12.85
N PHE A 185 9.65 5.82 -12.82
CA PHE A 185 9.35 6.62 -13.99
C PHE A 185 10.51 7.55 -14.30
N ASN A 186 10.95 7.59 -15.55
CA ASN A 186 12.05 8.47 -15.99
C ASN A 186 11.55 9.66 -16.81
N THR A 187 10.28 9.63 -17.24
CA THR A 187 9.68 10.72 -18.00
C THR A 187 8.24 10.98 -17.57
N GLU A 188 7.77 12.20 -17.78
CA GLU A 188 6.37 12.58 -17.54
C GLU A 188 5.40 11.73 -18.38
N LYS A 189 5.78 11.41 -19.63
CA LYS A 189 4.98 10.55 -20.51
C LYS A 189 4.78 9.14 -19.93
N GLU A 190 5.82 8.55 -19.35
CA GLU A 190 5.70 7.27 -18.66
C GLU A 190 4.81 7.39 -17.42
N LEU A 191 4.96 8.46 -16.62
CA LEU A 191 4.12 8.71 -15.46
C LEU A 191 2.63 8.84 -15.84
N GLN A 192 2.32 9.54 -16.94
CA GLN A 192 0.94 9.79 -17.38
C GLN A 192 0.29 8.59 -18.09
N ASN A 193 1.06 7.57 -18.50
CA ASN A 193 0.50 6.36 -19.12
C ASN A 193 -0.21 5.45 -18.10
N VAL A 194 -1.42 5.83 -17.69
CA VAL A 194 -2.23 5.13 -16.68
C VAL A 194 -2.75 3.76 -17.12
N GLN A 195 -2.69 3.44 -18.42
CA GLN A 195 -3.03 2.12 -18.96
C GLN A 195 -1.98 1.06 -18.59
N GLU A 196 -0.73 1.48 -18.38
CA GLU A 196 0.34 0.59 -17.94
C GLU A 196 0.37 0.50 -16.41
N LEU A 197 0.42 -0.72 -15.87
CA LEU A 197 0.61 -0.94 -14.43
C LEU A 197 1.99 -0.47 -14.00
N HIS A 198 2.04 0.30 -12.91
CA HIS A 198 3.27 0.81 -12.31
C HIS A 198 3.93 -0.20 -11.36
N PHE A 199 3.52 -1.47 -11.44
CA PHE A 199 4.04 -2.60 -10.67
C PHE A 199 3.76 -3.87 -11.46
N LYS A 200 4.54 -4.93 -11.20
CA LYS A 200 4.23 -6.27 -11.74
C LYS A 200 3.31 -7.01 -10.78
N PRO A 201 2.09 -7.41 -11.19
CA PRO A 201 1.23 -8.25 -10.37
C PRO A 201 1.96 -9.52 -9.92
N LYS A 202 1.70 -9.95 -8.69
CA LYS A 202 2.30 -11.18 -8.11
C LYS A 202 1.32 -12.36 -8.10
N VAL A 203 0.13 -12.17 -8.67
CA VAL A 203 -0.94 -13.16 -8.79
C VAL A 203 -0.98 -13.66 -10.22
#